data_AF-A0A528J5D9-F1
#
_entry.id   AF-A0A528J5D9-F1
#
_cell.length_a   1.000
_cell.length_b   1.000
_cell.length_c   1.000
_cell.angle_alpha   90.00
_cell.angle_beta   90.00
_cell.angle_gamma   90.00
#
_symmetry.space_group_name_H-M   'P 1'
#
loop_
_entity.id
_entity.type
_entity.pdbx_description
1 polymer ?
#
loop_
_entity_poly.entity_id
_entity_poly.type
_entity_poly.pdbx_seq_one_letter_code
_entity_poly.pdbx_strand_id
1 'polypeptide(L)'
;YIKLSAEHAEESKPSASWIFSAIAEDPDFLTPIKSFRRQVFERLKGETPDLKALLVCYLAIEGLRSMNLFDSDVLSVDERRLLVSSLLEIAG
;
A
#
# COMPACT_ATOMS: atom_id res chain seq x y z
N TYR A 1 1.48 -3.71 10.70
CA TYR A 1 0.97 -3.18 9.41
C TYR A 1 1.77 -3.72 8.22
N ILE A 2 3.10 -3.56 8.20
CA ILE A 2 3.96 -3.94 7.06
C ILE A 2 3.87 -5.43 6.72
N LYS A 3 4.07 -6.32 7.70
CA LYS A 3 3.97 -7.78 7.50
C LYS A 3 2.63 -8.21 6.88
N LEU A 4 1.51 -7.83 7.51
CA LEU A 4 0.16 -8.11 7.02
C LEU A 4 -0.10 -7.52 5.63
N SER A 5 0.47 -6.35 5.34
CA SER A 5 0.30 -5.67 4.06
C SER A 5 1.13 -6.28 2.94
N ALA A 6 2.32 -6.82 3.26
CA ALA A 6 3.16 -7.55 2.34
C ALA A 6 2.53 -8.90 1.97
N GLU A 7 2.00 -9.64 2.95
CA GLU A 7 1.25 -10.89 2.73
C GLU A 7 0.07 -10.68 1.76
N HIS A 8 -0.69 -9.60 1.93
CA HIS A 8 -1.79 -9.26 1.00
C HIS A 8 -1.33 -8.74 -0.37
N ALA A 9 -0.08 -8.28 -0.51
CA ALA A 9 0.47 -7.83 -1.79
C ALA A 9 0.98 -9.00 -2.65
N GLU A 10 1.18 -10.18 -2.07
CA GLU A 10 1.54 -11.40 -2.79
C GLU A 10 0.33 -12.10 -3.42
N GLU A 11 -0.88 -11.89 -2.87
CA GLU A 11 -2.13 -12.35 -3.48
C GLU A 11 -2.50 -11.45 -4.67
N SER A 12 -2.02 -11.81 -5.86
CA SER A 12 -2.42 -11.19 -7.13
C SER A 12 -3.90 -11.41 -7.42
N LYS A 13 -4.73 -10.53 -6.86
CA LYS A 13 -6.16 -10.43 -7.21
C LYS A 13 -6.30 -9.73 -8.57
N PRO A 14 -7.33 -10.08 -9.36
CA PRO A 14 -7.59 -9.42 -10.64
C PRO A 14 -7.72 -7.91 -10.42
N SER A 15 -7.19 -7.12 -11.37
CA SER A 15 -7.17 -5.67 -11.27
C SER A 15 -8.59 -5.12 -11.08
N ALA A 16 -8.77 -4.27 -10.07
CA ALA A 16 -10.04 -3.65 -9.75
C ALA A 16 -10.35 -2.49 -10.70
N SER A 17 -10.22 -2.70 -12.02
CA SER A 17 -10.35 -1.68 -13.06
C SER A 17 -11.72 -0.97 -13.05
N TRP A 18 -12.76 -1.61 -12.54
CA TRP A 18 -14.09 -1.02 -12.31
C TRP A 18 -14.05 0.21 -11.39
N ILE A 19 -13.03 0.35 -10.54
CA ILE A 19 -12.92 1.48 -9.61
C ILE A 19 -12.77 2.79 -10.37
N PHE A 20 -12.15 2.77 -11.56
CA PHE A 20 -11.97 3.98 -12.36
C PHE A 20 -13.30 4.51 -12.90
N SER A 21 -14.21 3.61 -13.26
CA SER A 21 -15.57 3.99 -13.68
C SER A 21 -16.36 4.55 -12.49
N ALA A 22 -16.27 3.93 -11.32
CA ALA A 22 -16.92 4.44 -10.10
C ALA A 22 -16.44 5.85 -9.70
N ILE A 23 -15.13 6.12 -9.83
CA ILE A 23 -14.56 7.46 -9.57
C ILE A 23 -15.02 8.50 -10.62
N ALA A 24 -15.16 8.08 -11.88
CA ALA A 24 -15.64 8.97 -12.94
C ALA A 24 -17.11 9.36 -12.75
N GLU A 25 -17.92 8.46 -12.20
CA GLU A 25 -19.35 8.67 -11.90
C GLU A 25 -19.56 9.46 -10.60
N ASP A 26 -18.73 9.22 -9.59
CA ASP A 26 -18.78 9.90 -8.29
C ASP A 26 -17.35 10.31 -7.83
N PRO A 27 -16.99 11.59 -7.94
CA PRO A 27 -15.69 12.10 -7.47
C PRO A 27 -15.43 11.88 -5.98
N ASP A 28 -16.48 11.74 -5.17
CA ASP A 28 -16.39 11.52 -3.72
C ASP A 28 -16.38 10.02 -3.36
N PHE A 29 -16.45 9.11 -4.33
CA PHE A 29 -16.51 7.67 -4.15
C PHE A 29 -15.40 7.13 -3.22
N LEU A 30 -14.19 7.70 -3.32
CA LEU A 30 -13.03 7.30 -2.50
C LEU A 30 -12.94 8.02 -1.13
N THR A 31 -13.84 8.94 -0.81
CA THR A 31 -13.82 9.70 0.46
C THR A 31 -13.81 8.80 1.70
N PRO A 32 -14.61 7.71 1.78
CA PRO A 32 -14.53 6.77 2.89
C PRO A 32 -13.17 6.10 3.01
N ILE A 33 -12.58 5.68 1.88
CA ILE A 33 -11.26 5.04 1.83
C ILE A 33 -10.16 6.01 2.26
N LYS A 34 -10.21 7.27 1.79
CA LYS A 34 -9.28 8.33 2.18
C LYS A 34 -9.34 8.61 3.68
N SER A 35 -10.54 8.59 4.26
CA SER A 35 -10.75 8.80 5.69
C SER A 35 -10.17 7.65 6.52
N PHE A 36 -10.45 6.41 6.12
CA PHE A 36 -9.89 5.22 6.76
C PHE A 36 -8.36 5.19 6.69
N ARG A 37 -7.77 5.40 5.50
CA ARG A 37 -6.31 5.42 5.33
C ARG A 37 -5.63 6.46 6.22
N ARG A 38 -6.26 7.63 6.38
CA ARG A 38 -5.76 8.69 7.26
C ARG A 38 -5.77 8.27 8.73
N GLN A 39 -6.86 7.65 9.19
CA GLN A 39 -6.95 7.15 10.57
C GLN A 39 -5.88 6.10 10.86
N VAL A 40 -5.66 5.16 9.93
CA VAL A 40 -4.59 4.16 10.04
C VAL A 40 -3.23 4.82 10.10
N PHE A 41 -2.96 5.78 9.21
CA PHE A 41 -1.67 6.45 9.15
C PHE A 41 -1.37 7.27 10.41
N GLU A 42 -2.34 8.03 10.92
CA GLU A 42 -2.18 8.78 12.17
C GLU A 42 -1.97 7.87 13.38
N ARG A 43 -2.66 6.73 13.43
CA ARG A 43 -2.42 5.71 14.46
C ARG A 43 -0.97 5.20 14.40
N LEU A 44 -0.49 4.81 13.21
CA LEU A 44 0.87 4.32 13.05
C LEU A 44 1.92 5.36 13.44
N LYS A 45 1.69 6.64 13.12
CA LYS A 45 2.54 7.74 13.57
C LYS A 45 2.60 7.88 15.09
N GLY A 46 1.47 7.66 15.78
CA GLY A 46 1.42 7.72 17.24
C GLY A 46 2.10 6.54 17.95
N GLU A 47 2.25 5.41 17.26
CA GLU A 47 2.82 4.17 17.80
C GLU A 47 4.31 3.99 17.46
N THR A 48 4.81 4.60 16.37
CA THR A 48 6.20 4.38 15.92
C THR A 48 7.22 5.26 16.66
N PRO A 49 8.36 4.69 17.10
CA PRO A 49 9.51 5.48 17.54
C PRO A 49 10.34 6.02 16.36
N ASP A 50 10.19 5.47 15.16
CA ASP A 50 10.90 5.88 13.95
C ASP A 50 9.91 6.29 12.84
N LEU A 51 9.72 7.60 12.69
CA LEU A 51 8.86 8.16 11.66
C LEU A 51 9.43 7.96 10.25
N LYS A 52 10.75 7.93 10.09
CA LYS A 52 11.37 7.78 8.76
C LYS A 52 11.12 6.37 8.24
N ALA A 53 11.39 5.36 9.07
CA ALA A 53 11.09 3.98 8.76
C ALA A 53 9.60 3.78 8.42
N LEU A 54 8.70 4.36 9.23
CA LEU A 54 7.27 4.31 8.95
C LEU A 54 6.92 4.89 7.57
N LEU A 55 7.42 6.09 7.23
CA LEU A 55 7.11 6.74 5.96
C LEU A 55 7.58 5.92 4.76
N VAL A 56 8.82 5.41 4.82
CA VAL A 56 9.39 4.57 3.77
C VAL A 56 8.55 3.30 3.59
N CYS A 57 8.31 2.56 4.67
CA CYS A 57 7.61 1.29 4.58
C CYS A 57 6.13 1.47 4.20
N TYR A 58 5.46 2.49 4.74
CA TYR A 58 4.06 2.79 4.39
C TYR A 58 3.92 3.14 2.90
N LEU A 59 4.74 4.05 2.38
CA LEU A 59 4.66 4.48 0.99
C LEU A 59 5.09 3.40 0.01
N ALA A 60 6.10 2.60 0.32
CA ALA A 60 6.51 1.49 -0.54
C ALA A 60 5.41 0.43 -0.69
N ILE A 61 4.72 0.09 0.41
CA ILE A 61 3.56 -0.81 0.38
C ILE A 61 2.40 -0.22 -0.44
N GLU A 62 2.08 1.07 -0.26
CA GLU A 62 1.03 1.72 -1.05
C GLU A 62 1.42 1.83 -2.54
N GLY A 63 2.72 1.95 -2.85
CA GLY A 63 3.26 1.89 -4.20
C GLY A 63 3.01 0.54 -4.87
N LEU A 64 3.33 -0.57 -4.19
CA LEU A 64 3.05 -1.93 -4.67
C LEU A 64 1.56 -2.14 -4.96
N ARG A 65 0.68 -1.68 -4.07
CA ARG A 65 -0.78 -1.76 -4.25
C ARG A 65 -1.27 -0.92 -5.41
N SER A 66 -0.71 0.29 -5.57
CA SER A 66 -1.07 1.19 -6.66
C SER A 66 -0.68 0.60 -8.01
N MET A 67 0.54 0.06 -8.14
CA MET A 67 0.98 -0.58 -9.38
C MET A 67 0.08 -1.77 -9.75
N ASN A 68 -0.33 -2.59 -8.77
CA ASN A 68 -1.28 -3.66 -9.00
C ASN A 68 -2.66 -3.15 -9.45
N LEU A 69 -3.16 -2.06 -8.85
CA LEU A 69 -4.44 -1.45 -9.22
C LEU A 69 -4.46 -0.94 -10.67
N PHE A 70 -3.37 -0.33 -11.10
CA PHE A 70 -3.21 0.24 -12.45
C PHE A 70 -2.70 -0.77 -13.48
N ASP A 71 -2.51 -2.03 -13.12
CA ASP A 71 -1.87 -3.06 -13.96
C ASP A 71 -0.52 -2.57 -14.53
N SER A 72 0.24 -1.85 -13.70
CA SER A 72 1.50 -1.21 -14.04
C SER A 72 2.67 -1.82 -13.26
N ASP A 73 2.59 -3.12 -12.98
CA ASP A 73 3.62 -3.84 -12.23
C ASP A 73 4.89 -3.94 -13.07
N VAL A 74 5.99 -3.41 -12.54
CA VAL A 74 7.30 -3.40 -13.21
C VAL A 74 8.32 -4.29 -12.51
N LEU A 75 8.03 -4.73 -11.29
CA LEU A 75 8.97 -5.50 -10.50
C LEU A 75 8.84 -6.97 -10.82
N SER A 76 9.97 -7.62 -11.06
CA SER A 76 10.05 -9.07 -11.03
C SER A 76 9.69 -9.62 -9.64
N VAL A 77 9.39 -10.91 -9.58
CA VAL A 77 9.09 -11.60 -8.31
C VAL A 77 10.25 -11.46 -7.32
N ASP A 78 11.50 -11.53 -7.80
CA ASP A 78 12.68 -11.44 -6.94
C ASP A 78 12.93 -10.02 -6.44
N GLU A 79 12.73 -9.00 -7.29
CA GLU A 79 12.81 -7.59 -6.88
C GLU A 79 11.71 -7.24 -5.86
N ARG A 80 10.51 -7.79 -6.03
CA ARG A 80 9.41 -7.64 -5.06
C ARG A 80 9.76 -8.28 -3.72
N ARG A 81 10.29 -9.51 -3.73
CA ARG A 81 10.71 -10.20 -2.50
C ARG A 81 11.80 -9.43 -1.79
N LEU A 82 12.81 -8.95 -2.53
CA LEU A 82 13.89 -8.14 -1.99
C LEU A 82 13.37 -6.85 -1.36
N LEU A 83 12.46 -6.14 -2.05
CA LEU A 83 11.81 -4.95 -1.49
C LEU A 83 11.11 -5.28 -0.17
N VAL A 84 10.27 -6.33 -0.15
CA VAL A 84 9.53 -6.72 1.05
C VAL A 84 10.47 -7.07 2.21
N SER A 85 11.54 -7.84 1.97
CA SER A 85 12.51 -8.16 3.01
C SER A 85 13.20 -6.90 3.55
N SER A 86 13.61 -5.98 2.67
CA SER A 86 14.23 -4.72 3.08
C SER A 86 13.27 -3.84 3.89
N LEU A 87 11.98 -3.80 3.54
CA LEU A 87 10.99 -3.05 4.32
C LEU A 87 10.77 -3.64 5.72
N LEU A 88 10.88 -4.96 5.88
CA LEU A 88 10.81 -5.61 7.18
C LEU A 88 12.04 -5.29 8.03
N GLU A 89 13.24 -5.29 7.44
CA GLU A 89 14.48 -4.89 8.13
C GLU A 89 14.44 -3.42 8.57
N ILE A 90 13.92 -2.52 7.73
CA ILE A 90 13.76 -1.09 8.06
C ILE A 90 12.73 -0.89 9.17
N ALA A 91 11.68 -1.70 9.22
CA ALA A 91 10.60 -1.56 10.19
C ALA A 91 10.98 -2.00 11.62
N GLY A 92 12.03 -2.82 11.78
CA GLY A 92 12.49 -3.35 13.07
C GLY A 92 11.82 -4.66 13.46
#